data_AF-A0A7T0JLE9-F1
#
_entry.id   AF-A0A7T0JLE9-F1
#
_cell.length_a   1.000
_cell.length_b   1.000
_cell.length_c   1.000
_cell.angle_alpha   90.00
_cell.angle_beta   90.00
_cell.angle_gamma   90.00
#
_symmetry.space_group_name_H-M   'P 1'
#
loop_
_entity.id
_entity.type
_entity.pdbx_description
1 polymer ?
#
loop_
_entity_poly.entity_id
_entity_poly.type
_entity_poly.pdbx_seq_one_letter_code
_entity_poly.pdbx_strand_id
1 'polypeptide(L)' 'MAMQHYMLLERNLIYTGVTRGKQLVVVIAQPKALGMAVKNQSSQRRMTNLAERL' A
#
# COMPACT_ATOMS: atom_id res chain seq x y z
N MET A 1 -6.94 -18.47 -7.28
CA MET A 1 -6.56 -17.22 -7.98
C MET A 1 -6.09 -16.23 -6.91
N ALA A 2 -4.81 -15.86 -6.90
CA ALA A 2 -4.14 -15.25 -5.73
C ALA A 2 -3.45 -13.91 -6.03
N MET A 3 -3.40 -13.52 -7.30
CA MET A 3 -2.65 -12.35 -7.79
C MET A 3 -3.55 -11.32 -8.48
N GLN A 4 -4.87 -11.40 -8.29
CA GLN A 4 -5.85 -10.60 -9.05
C GLN A 4 -5.75 -9.10 -8.76
N HIS A 5 -5.08 -8.69 -7.67
CA HIS A 5 -4.86 -7.30 -7.28
C HIS A 5 -3.38 -6.92 -7.15
N TYR A 6 -2.51 -7.47 -8.01
CA TYR A 6 -1.07 -7.18 -7.97
C TYR A 6 -0.77 -5.67 -7.97
N MET A 7 -1.53 -4.88 -8.74
CA MET A 7 -1.35 -3.42 -8.84
C MET A 7 -1.64 -2.65 -7.55
N LEU A 8 -2.41 -3.23 -6.61
CA LEU A 8 -2.78 -2.59 -5.34
C LEU A 8 -1.92 -3.05 -4.16
N LEU A 9 -0.92 -3.91 -4.41
CA LEU A 9 0.03 -4.36 -3.40
C LEU A 9 1.07 -3.26 -3.15
N GLU A 10 0.65 -2.19 -2.46
CA GLU A 10 1.46 -1.03 -2.12
C GLU A 10 1.45 -0.79 -0.60
N ARG A 11 2.58 -0.34 -0.04
CA ARG A 11 2.71 -0.08 1.40
C ARG A 11 1.75 1.00 1.88
N ASN A 12 1.55 2.05 1.09
CA ASN A 12 0.70 3.18 1.44
C ASN A 12 -0.78 2.79 1.60
N LEU A 13 -1.24 1.81 0.83
CA LEU A 13 -2.62 1.32 0.88
C LEU A 13 -2.86 0.53 2.16
N ILE A 14 -1.92 -0.37 2.52
CA ILE A 14 -1.98 -1.10 3.80
C ILE A 14 -1.93 -0.12 4.97
N TYR A 15 -0.98 0.81 4.95
CA TYR A 15 -0.85 1.83 5.99
C TYR A 15 -2.15 2.61 6.20
N THR A 16 -2.80 3.01 5.11
CA THR A 16 -4.07 3.75 5.16
C THR A 16 -5.19 2.90 5.74
N GLY A 17 -5.30 1.64 5.34
CA GLY A 17 -6.31 0.72 5.87
C GLY A 17 -6.14 0.46 7.37
N VAL A 18 -4.90 0.22 7.81
CA VAL A 18 -4.58 -0.05 9.22
C VAL A 18 -4.81 1.18 10.10
N THR A 19 -4.34 2.37 9.68
CA THR A 19 -4.45 3.59 10.50
C THR A 19 -5.87 4.16 10.61
N ARG A 20 -6.80 3.73 9.74
CA ARG A 20 -8.23 4.09 9.86
C ARG A 20 -8.98 3.31 10.94
N GLY A 21 -8.45 2.17 11.41
CA GLY A 21 -9.04 1.41 12.50
C GLY A 21 -8.77 2.05 13.87
N LYS A 22 -9.82 2.25 14.68
CA LYS A 22 -9.72 2.98 15.95
C LYS A 22 -9.49 2.08 17.18
N GLN A 23 -9.98 0.85 17.13
CA GLN A 23 -10.00 -0.05 18.31
C GLN A 23 -9.48 -1.45 17.98
N LEU A 24 -9.86 -2.01 16.82
CA LEU A 24 -9.37 -3.30 16.35
C LEU A 24 -9.26 -3.29 14.83
N VAL A 25 -8.18 -3.89 14.31
CA VAL A 25 -7.95 -4.10 12.88
C VAL A 25 -7.65 -5.57 12.65
N VAL A 26 -8.35 -6.18 11.69
CA VAL A 26 -8.09 -7.56 11.26
C VAL A 26 -7.69 -7.54 9.79
N VAL A 27 -6.49 -8.05 9.48
CA VAL A 27 -5.96 -8.10 8.11
C VAL A 27 -6.14 -9.51 7.55
N ILE A 28 -7.03 -9.65 6.57
CA ILE A 28 -7.24 -10.91 5.84
C ILE A 28 -6.47 -10.81 4.52
N ALA A 29 -5.31 -11.46 4.45
CA ALA A 29 -4.47 -11.47 3.27
C ALA A 29 -3.63 -12.75 3.19
N GLN A 30 -3.15 -13.07 1.99
CA GLN A 30 -2.14 -14.12 1.83
C GLN A 30 -0.77 -13.60 2.29
N PRO A 31 0.02 -14.36 3.06
CA PRO A 31 1.31 -13.91 3.57
C PRO A 31 2.27 -13.39 2.49
N LYS A 32 2.28 -14.04 1.31
CA LYS A 32 3.08 -13.62 0.16
C LYS A 32 2.64 -12.26 -0.38
N ALA A 33 1.34 -12.05 -0.57
CA ALA A 33 0.79 -10.78 -1.06
C ALA A 33 1.05 -9.64 -0.06
N LEU A 34 0.88 -9.89 1.24
CA LEU A 34 1.19 -8.93 2.28
C LEU A 34 2.68 -8.56 2.28
N GLY A 35 3.56 -9.56 2.20
CA GLY A 35 5.01 -9.35 2.12
C GLY A 35 5.42 -8.56 0.88
N MET A 36 4.78 -8.81 -0.26
CA MET A 36 4.99 -8.02 -1.48
C MET A 36 4.56 -6.57 -1.30
N ALA A 37 3.36 -6.34 -0.77
CA ALA A 37 2.81 -5.00 -0.56
C ALA A 37 3.61 -4.17 0.46
N VAL A 38 4.10 -4.77 1.54
CA VAL A 38 4.93 -4.07 2.54
C VAL A 38 6.32 -3.73 2.00
N LYS A 39 6.88 -4.57 1.13
CA LYS A 39 8.16 -4.31 0.44
C LYS A 39 8.02 -3.31 -0.68
N ASN A 40 6.85 -3.23 -1.29
CA ASN A 40 6.58 -2.29 -2.36
C ASN A 40 6.44 -0.87 -1.80
N GLN A 41 7.52 -0.10 -1.91
CA GLN A 41 7.57 1.33 -1.61
C GLN A 41 7.37 2.17 -2.87
N SER A 42 7.05 1.56 -4.02
CA SER A 42 6.79 2.28 -5.26
C SER A 42 5.39 2.89 -5.24
N SER A 43 5.08 3.73 -4.24
CA SER A 43 4.10 4.78 -4.48
C SER A 43 4.68 5.58 -5.64
N GLN A 44 4.16 5.32 -6.85
CA GLN A 44 4.84 5.61 -8.09
C GLN A 44 5.41 7.03 -8.06
N ARG A 45 6.64 7.20 -8.58
CA ARG A 45 7.31 8.51 -8.60
C ARG A 45 6.33 9.53 -9.15
N ARG A 46 5.78 10.34 -8.26
CA ARG A 46 4.67 11.23 -8.60
C ARG A 46 5.28 12.38 -9.38
N MET A 47 5.04 12.40 -10.68
CA MET A 47 5.49 13.49 -11.53
C MET A 47 4.64 14.73 -11.22
N THR A 48 5.13 15.56 -10.30
CA THR A 48 4.51 16.84 -9.96
C THR A 48 5.56 17.94 -9.96
N ASN A 49 5.18 19.13 -10.41
CA ASN A 49 6.08 20.29 -10.43
C ASN A 49 6.08 21.05 -9.09
N LEU A 50 5.44 20.52 -8.04
CA LEU A 50 5.36 21.21 -6.76
C LEU A 50 6.74 21.34 -6.10
N ALA A 51 7.55 20.29 -6.18
CA ALA A 51 8.91 20.30 -5.62
C ALA A 51 9.85 21.26 -6.37
N GLU A 52 9.55 21.61 -7.62
CA GLU A 52 10.31 22.58 -8.41
C GLU A 52 9.81 24.02 -8.21
N ARG A 53 8.58 24.21 -7.68
CA ARG A 53 7.94 25.52 -7.50
C ARG A 53 8.04 26.07 -6.06
N LEU A 54 8.45 25.24 -5.10
CA LEU A 54 8.68 25.61 -3.69
C LEU A 54 10.17 25.82 -3.44
#